data_AF-A0A7A2XWT2-F1
#
_entry.id   AF-A0A7A2XWT2-F1
#
_cell.length_a   1.000
_cell.length_b   1.000
_cell.length_c   1.000
_cell.angle_alpha   90.00
_cell.angle_beta   90.00
_cell.angle_gamma   90.00
#
_symmetry.space_group_name_H-M   'P 1'
#
loop_
_entity.id
_entity.type
_entity.pdbx_description
1 polymer ?
#
loop_
_entity_poly.entity_id
_entity_poly.type
_entity_poly.pdbx_seq_one_letter_code
_entity_poly.pdbx_strand_id
1 'polypeptide(L)' 'MFTGLSAFPMTPVTANGVDEKGFNNILARLTTARVDSMGILGSTGSYAYLTPEQRKRVATLAKQVAGDIPVMVCVGAV' A
#
# COMPACT_ATOMS: atom_id res chain seq x y z
N MET A 1 5.63 -5.46 -18.49
CA MET A 1 5.74 -6.09 -17.15
C MET A 1 6.30 -5.04 -16.20
N PHE A 2 5.98 -5.05 -14.90
CA PHE A 2 6.54 -4.08 -13.96
C PHE A 2 8.07 -4.24 -13.91
N THR A 3 8.81 -3.15 -14.08
CA THR A 3 10.28 -3.12 -14.14
C THR A 3 10.80 -1.91 -13.39
N GLY A 4 12.08 -1.90 -13.02
CA GLY A 4 12.68 -0.83 -12.24
C GLY A 4 12.43 -0.98 -10.73
N LEU A 5 12.43 0.13 -10.00
CA LEU A 5 12.28 0.18 -8.55
C LEU A 5 10.81 -0.02 -8.16
N SER A 6 10.50 -1.20 -7.62
CA SER A 6 9.18 -1.51 -7.06
C SER A 6 9.19 -1.34 -5.55
N ALA A 7 8.43 -0.38 -5.03
CA ALA A 7 8.34 -0.13 -3.60
C ALA A 7 7.25 -0.99 -2.95
N PHE A 8 7.56 -1.62 -1.82
CA PHE A 8 6.62 -2.43 -1.04
C PHE A 8 6.40 -1.78 0.33
N PRO A 9 5.53 -0.75 0.44
CA PRO A 9 5.34 -0.03 1.69
C PRO A 9 4.67 -0.89 2.77
N MET A 10 5.04 -0.64 4.02
CA MET A 10 4.29 -1.14 5.17
C MET A 10 2.91 -0.47 5.26
N THR A 11 1.95 -1.14 5.90
CA THR A 11 0.66 -0.58 6.28
C THR A 11 0.69 -0.28 7.78
N PRO A 12 0.86 0.98 8.21
CA PRO A 12 0.87 1.33 9.64
C PRO A 12 -0.46 0.99 10.30
N VAL A 13 -0.39 0.40 11.49
CA VAL A 13 -1.55 0.03 12.31
C VAL A 13 -1.36 0.58 13.71
N THR A 14 -2.43 1.09 14.29
CA THR A 14 -2.52 1.58 15.67
C THR A 14 -3.50 0.73 16.46
N ALA A 15 -3.64 1.01 17.76
CA ALA A 15 -4.68 0.39 18.58
C ALA A 15 -6.11 0.58 18.04
N ASN A 16 -6.34 1.62 17.22
CA ASN A 16 -7.65 1.93 16.62
C ASN A 16 -7.82 1.37 15.20
N GLY A 17 -6.86 0.58 14.70
CA GLY A 17 -6.85 0.05 13.33
C GLY A 17 -5.83 0.73 12.43
N VAL A 18 -6.04 0.66 11.11
CA VAL A 18 -5.11 1.19 10.10
C VAL A 18 -4.91 2.69 10.31
N ASP A 19 -3.66 3.12 10.39
CA ASP A 19 -3.30 4.54 10.37
C ASP A 19 -3.23 5.04 8.93
N GLU A 20 -4.36 5.50 8.43
CA GLU A 20 -4.50 6.03 7.06
C GLU A 20 -3.62 7.25 6.82
N LYS A 21 -3.39 8.10 7.84
CA LYS A 21 -2.56 9.29 7.71
C LYS A 21 -1.09 8.91 7.56
N GLY A 22 -0.60 8.00 8.40
CA GLY A 22 0.74 7.44 8.29
C GLY A 22 0.95 6.73 6.96
N PHE A 23 -0.03 5.95 6.52
CA PHE A 23 0.02 5.28 5.22
C PHE A 23 0.09 6.28 4.05
N ASN A 24 -0.77 7.30 4.04
CA ASN A 24 -0.76 8.35 3.01
C ASN A 24 0.57 9.10 2.97
N ASN A 25 1.20 9.37 4.13
CA ASN A 25 2.50 10.02 4.17
C ASN A 25 3.60 9.15 3.56
N ILE A 26 3.56 7.84 3.78
CA ILE A 26 4.49 6.89 3.16
C ILE A 26 4.30 6.91 1.64
N LEU A 27 3.06 6.77 1.17
CA LEU A 27 2.75 6.77 -0.25
C LEU A 27 3.12 8.09 -0.94
N ALA A 28 2.82 9.22 -0.31
CA ALA A 28 3.20 10.53 -0.84
C ALA A 28 4.72 10.64 -1.07
N ARG A 29 5.53 10.14 -0.13
CA ARG A 29 7.00 10.10 -0.28
C ARG A 29 7.43 9.20 -1.44
N LEU A 30 6.81 8.04 -1.62
CA LEU A 30 7.09 7.15 -2.74
C LEU A 30 6.69 7.78 -4.09
N THR A 31 5.55 8.48 -4.13
CA THR A 31 5.10 9.24 -5.30
C THR A 31 6.08 10.38 -5.62
N THR A 32 6.51 11.15 -4.63
CA THR A 32 7.53 12.20 -4.80
C THR A 32 8.86 11.64 -5.29
N ALA A 33 9.25 10.46 -4.79
CA ALA A 33 10.47 9.76 -5.22
C ALA A 33 10.37 9.15 -6.63
N ARG A 34 9.18 9.14 -7.25
CA ARG A 34 8.92 8.60 -8.58
C ARG A 34 9.38 7.15 -8.75
N VAL A 35 9.01 6.30 -7.79
CA VAL A 35 9.21 4.85 -7.93
C VAL A 35 8.47 4.32 -9.16
N ASP A 36 9.00 3.29 -9.80
CA ASP A 36 8.44 2.76 -11.04
C ASP A 36 7.15 1.96 -10.83
N SER A 37 6.96 1.38 -9.63
CA SER A 37 5.69 0.77 -9.21
C SER A 37 5.57 0.62 -7.69
N MET A 38 4.36 0.33 -7.21
CA MET A 38 4.08 0.06 -5.79
C MET A 38 3.36 -1.27 -5.58
N GLY A 39 3.91 -2.13 -4.73
CA GLY A 39 3.30 -3.38 -4.27
C GLY A 39 2.63 -3.21 -2.90
N ILE A 40 1.31 -3.12 -2.91
CA ILE A 40 0.46 -2.83 -1.74
C ILE A 40 -0.09 -4.12 -1.15
N LEU A 41 -0.18 -4.19 0.18
CA LEU A 41 -0.65 -5.36 0.93
C LEU A 41 0.20 -6.62 0.70
N GLY A 42 1.49 -6.48 0.40
CA GLY A 42 2.42 -7.63 0.46
C GLY A 42 2.64 -8.13 1.90
N SER A 43 3.58 -9.06 2.09
CA SER A 43 4.04 -9.45 3.43
C SER A 43 4.51 -8.24 4.26
N THR A 44 5.24 -7.31 3.63
CA THR A 44 5.61 -6.02 4.23
C THR A 44 4.39 -5.17 4.63
N GLY A 45 3.30 -5.26 3.87
CA GLY A 45 2.04 -4.58 4.12
C GLY A 45 1.15 -5.29 5.13
N SER A 46 1.61 -6.37 5.76
CA SER A 46 0.89 -7.09 6.83
C SER A 46 -0.49 -7.61 6.45
N TYR A 47 -0.77 -7.87 5.17
CA TYR A 47 -2.13 -8.21 4.70
C TYR A 47 -2.77 -9.39 5.43
N ALA A 48 -1.96 -10.38 5.82
CA ALA A 48 -2.39 -11.57 6.54
C ALA A 48 -3.05 -11.23 7.88
N TYR A 49 -2.73 -10.08 8.47
CA TYR A 49 -3.24 -9.63 9.77
C TYR A 49 -4.36 -8.58 9.67
N LEU A 50 -4.74 -8.19 8.45
CA LEU A 50 -5.79 -7.20 8.21
C LEU A 50 -7.10 -7.89 7.86
N THR A 51 -8.23 -7.32 8.29
CA THR A 51 -9.55 -7.78 7.85
C THR A 51 -9.76 -7.49 6.36
N PRO A 52 -10.69 -8.20 5.68
CA PRO A 52 -11.04 -7.89 4.29
C PRO A 52 -11.42 -6.42 4.05
N GLU A 53 -12.13 -5.80 4.99
CA GLU A 53 -12.54 -4.40 4.93
C GLU A 53 -11.34 -3.46 5.01
N GLN A 54 -10.39 -3.76 5.92
CA GLN A 54 -9.15 -3.01 6.04
C GLN A 54 -8.29 -3.13 4.79
N ARG A 55 -8.16 -4.34 4.22
CA ARG A 55 -7.45 -4.57 2.95
C ARG A 55 -8.09 -3.75 1.82
N LYS A 56 -9.42 -3.79 1.69
CA LYS A 56 -10.16 -2.99 0.71
C LYS A 56 -9.90 -1.49 0.88
N ARG A 57 -9.92 -1.01 2.13
CA ARG A 57 -9.69 0.41 2.44
C ARG A 57 -8.26 0.84 2.07
N VAL A 58 -7.25 0.08 2.46
CA VAL A 58 -5.83 0.33 2.15
C VAL A 58 -5.58 0.34 0.64
N ALA A 59 -6.14 -0.63 -0.09
CA ALA A 59 -6.02 -0.67 -1.55
C ALA A 59 -6.66 0.56 -2.22
N THR A 60 -7.83 0.99 -1.72
CA THR A 60 -8.53 2.18 -2.21
C THR A 60 -7.71 3.45 -1.98
N LEU A 61 -7.18 3.63 -0.77
CA LEU A 61 -6.30 4.75 -0.42
C LEU A 61 -5.04 4.77 -1.30
N ALA A 62 -4.42 3.61 -1.49
CA ALA A 62 -3.23 3.52 -2.32
C ALA A 62 -3.49 3.98 -3.76
N LYS A 63 -4.63 3.60 -4.34
CA LYS A 63 -4.97 4.04 -5.70
C LYS A 63 -5.23 5.55 -5.78
N GLN A 64 -5.79 6.15 -4.73
CA GLN A 64 -6.04 7.60 -4.68
C GLN A 64 -4.74 8.42 -4.65
N VAL A 65 -3.70 7.92 -3.98
CA VAL A 65 -2.43 8.66 -3.79
C VAL A 65 -1.41 8.36 -4.89
N ALA A 66 -1.47 7.18 -5.52
CA ALA A 66 -0.45 6.73 -6.47
C ALA A 66 -0.35 7.54 -7.77
N GLY A 67 -1.39 8.30 -8.12
CA GLY A 67 -1.47 9.01 -9.41
C GLY A 67 -1.32 8.02 -10.57
N ASP A 68 -0.34 8.28 -11.42
CA ASP A 68 -0.01 7.47 -12.61
C ASP A 68 0.96 6.32 -12.32
N ILE A 69 1.53 6.23 -11.11
CA ILE A 69 2.43 5.13 -10.73
C ILE A 69 1.62 3.82 -10.69
N PRO A 70 2.04 2.78 -11.41
CA PRO A 70 1.36 1.49 -11.40
C PRO A 70 1.31 0.87 -9.99
N VAL A 71 0.13 0.38 -9.60
CA VAL A 71 -0.12 -0.24 -8.29
C VAL A 71 -0.48 -1.72 -8.47
N MET A 72 0.25 -2.59 -7.77
CA MET A 72 -0.07 -4.01 -7.60
C MET A 72 -0.65 -4.20 -6.21
N VAL A 73 -1.79 -4.88 -6.10
CA VAL A 73 -2.43 -5.19 -4.82
C VAL A 73 -2.37 -6.69 -4.58
N CYS A 74 -1.83 -7.12 -3.44
CA CYS A 74 -1.88 -8.52 -3.04
C CYS A 74 -3.33 -8.92 -2.74
N VAL A 75 -3.76 -10.02 -3.37
CA VAL A 75 -5.07 -10.65 -3.15
C VAL A 75 -4.93 -12.03 -2.50
N GLY A 76 -3.78 -12.28 -1.84
CA GLY A 76 -3.53 -13.52 -1.11
C GLY A 76 -4.58 -13.76 -0.02
N ALA A 77 -4.88 -15.03 0.22
CA ALA A 77 -5.80 -15.49 1.27
C ALA A 77 -5.02 -16.18 2.40
N VAL A 78 -5.62 -16.15 3.59
CA VAL A 78 -5.17 -16.82 4.82
C VAL A 78 -6.35 -17.56 5.43
#